data_AF-A0A2N3XWS7-F1
#
_entry.id   AF-A0A2N3XWS7-F1
#
_cell.length_a   1.000
_cell.length_b   1.000
_cell.length_c   1.000
_cell.angle_alpha   90.00
_cell.angle_beta   90.00
_cell.angle_gamma   90.00
#
_symmetry.space_group_name_H-M   'P 1'
#
loop_
_entity.id
_entity.type
_entity.pdbx_description
1 polymer ?
#
loop_
_entity_poly.entity_id
_entity_poly.type
_entity_poly.pdbx_seq_one_letter_code
_entity_poly.pdbx_strand_id
1 'polypeptide(L)'
;MTAMPLETLAQLDVLAQQTQVGTGGIQGWILENLLPLLLLTVAILLLWLGGGKGDNAGVMRRVGGVIVALAIIGLAVNGAGVNIGTFIAGLFSTSGG
;
A
#
# COMPACT_ATOMS: atom_id res chain seq x y z
N MET A 1 -39.47 27.24 17.07
CA MET A 1 -38.11 26.70 17.25
C MET A 1 -38.23 25.58 18.27
N THR A 2 -38.33 24.33 17.81
CA THR A 2 -38.47 23.16 18.69
C THR A 2 -37.08 22.81 19.24
N ALA A 3 -36.92 22.88 20.56
CA ALA A 3 -35.68 22.47 21.21
C ALA A 3 -35.43 20.98 20.93
N MET A 4 -34.23 20.64 20.48
CA MET A 4 -33.82 19.25 20.32
C MET A 4 -33.67 18.62 21.70
N PRO A 5 -34.26 17.45 21.95
CA PRO A 5 -34.11 16.76 23.23
C PRO A 5 -32.65 16.40 23.52
N LEU A 6 -32.26 16.43 24.79
CA LEU A 6 -30.88 16.20 25.23
C LEU A 6 -30.41 14.78 24.90
N GLU A 7 -31.33 13.82 24.95
CA GLU A 7 -31.13 12.43 24.54
C GLU A 7 -30.81 12.30 23.04
N THR A 8 -31.39 13.15 22.20
CA THR A 8 -31.12 13.13 20.75
C THR A 8 -29.74 13.67 20.45
N LEU A 9 -29.29 14.69 21.18
CA LEU A 9 -27.92 15.22 21.09
C LEU A 9 -26.89 14.19 21.57
N ALA A 10 -27.15 13.52 22.68
CA ALA A 10 -26.29 12.44 23.18
C ALA A 10 -26.20 11.26 22.20
N GLN A 11 -27.31 10.90 21.55
CA GLN A 11 -27.31 9.84 20.53
C GLN A 11 -26.54 10.24 19.27
N LEU A 12 -26.64 11.50 18.84
CA LEU A 12 -25.85 12.02 17.72
C LEU A 12 -24.35 12.03 18.01
N ASP A 13 -23.96 12.34 19.25
CA ASP A 13 -22.55 12.31 19.71
C ASP A 13 -21.98 10.89 19.70
N VAL A 14 -22.74 9.90 20.18
CA VAL A 14 -22.36 8.48 20.12
C VAL A 14 -22.23 8.00 18.67
N LEU A 15 -23.17 8.36 17.78
CA LEU A 15 -23.07 8.02 16.36
C LEU A 15 -21.87 8.69 15.69
N ALA A 16 -21.53 9.93 16.08
CA ALA A 16 -20.38 10.65 15.58
C ALA A 16 -19.06 10.02 16.05
N GLN A 17 -18.97 9.57 17.31
CA GLN A 17 -17.80 8.85 17.83
C GLN A 17 -17.63 7.46 17.21
N GLN A 18 -18.73 6.75 16.94
CA GLN A 18 -18.69 5.47 16.22
C GLN A 18 -18.29 5.64 14.75
N THR A 19 -18.57 6.81 14.18
CA THR A 19 -18.12 7.22 12.85
C THR A 19 -16.75 7.89 12.93
N GLN A 20 -15.79 7.26 13.61
CA GLN A 20 -14.40 7.65 13.44
C GLN A 20 -14.03 7.44 11.97
N VAL A 21 -13.99 8.53 11.20
CA VAL A 21 -13.63 8.54 9.77
C VAL A 21 -12.14 8.22 9.67
N GLY A 22 -11.82 6.93 9.81
CA GLY A 22 -10.48 6.41 9.66
C GLY A 22 -10.24 5.96 8.23
N THR A 23 -9.01 6.10 7.75
CA THR A 23 -8.58 5.54 6.47
C THR A 23 -8.42 4.02 6.52
N GLY A 24 -8.57 3.39 7.68
CA GLY A 24 -8.36 1.95 7.88
C GLY A 24 -9.25 1.07 7.00
N GLY A 25 -10.52 1.45 6.79
CA GLY A 25 -11.43 0.70 5.89
C GLY A 25 -11.00 0.77 4.42
N ILE A 26 -10.57 1.96 3.96
CA ILE A 26 -10.07 2.15 2.59
C ILE A 26 -8.72 1.46 2.42
N GLN A 27 -7.83 1.56 3.41
CA GLN A 27 -6.54 0.88 3.44
C GLN A 27 -6.72 -0.64 3.38
N GLY A 28 -7.60 -1.21 4.21
CA GLY A 28 -7.94 -2.63 4.20
C GLY A 28 -8.48 -3.07 2.85
N TRP A 29 -9.46 -2.33 2.30
CA TRP A 29 -10.02 -2.63 0.97
C TRP A 29 -8.94 -2.64 -0.13
N ILE A 30 -8.02 -1.67 -0.12
CA ILE A 30 -6.89 -1.61 -1.07
C ILE A 30 -5.99 -2.83 -0.90
N LEU A 31 -5.60 -3.17 0.32
CA LEU A 31 -4.67 -4.26 0.59
C LEU A 31 -5.27 -5.64 0.28
N GLU A 32 -6.56 -5.83 0.54
CA GLU A 32 -7.24 -7.12 0.38
C GLU A 32 -7.79 -7.36 -1.03
N ASN A 33 -8.03 -6.29 -1.81
CA ASN A 33 -8.68 -6.41 -3.13
C ASN A 33 -7.83 -5.79 -4.23
N LEU A 34 -7.60 -4.47 -4.17
CA LEU A 34 -6.99 -3.73 -5.27
C LEU A 34 -5.55 -4.20 -5.52
N LEU A 35 -4.77 -4.39 -4.45
CA LEU A 35 -3.38 -4.80 -4.54
C LEU A 35 -3.24 -6.21 -5.16
N PRO A 36 -3.95 -7.26 -4.69
CA PRO A 36 -3.98 -8.56 -5.35
C PRO A 36 -4.39 -8.50 -6.83
N LEU A 37 -5.43 -7.72 -7.17
CA LEU A 37 -5.91 -7.60 -8.54
C LEU A 37 -4.89 -6.94 -9.48
N LEU A 38 -4.17 -5.93 -8.99
CA LEU A 38 -3.11 -5.26 -9.75
C LEU A 38 -1.95 -6.24 -10.02
N LEU A 39 -1.54 -7.01 -9.00
CA LEU A 39 -0.53 -8.04 -9.16
C LEU A 39 -0.95 -9.13 -10.14
N LEU A 40 -2.21 -9.56 -10.10
CA LEU A 40 -2.75 -10.50 -11.07
C LEU A 40 -2.73 -9.92 -12.49
N THR A 41 -3.13 -8.67 -12.66
CA THR A 41 -3.10 -7.96 -13.96
C THR A 41 -1.69 -7.92 -14.52
N VAL A 42 -0.71 -7.58 -13.67
CA VAL A 42 0.71 -7.59 -14.03
C VAL A 42 1.20 -8.99 -14.38
N ALA A 43 0.82 -10.01 -13.60
CA ALA A 43 1.19 -11.40 -13.88
C ALA A 43 0.63 -11.88 -15.24
N ILE A 44 -0.63 -11.55 -15.55
CA ILE A 44 -1.25 -11.84 -16.85
C ILE A 44 -0.52 -11.10 -17.97
N LEU A 45 -0.18 -9.83 -17.77
CA LEU A 45 0.62 -9.07 -18.73
C LEU A 45 1.98 -9.73 -18.97
N LEU A 46 2.67 -10.18 -17.92
CA LEU A 46 3.94 -10.91 -18.05
C LEU A 46 3.80 -12.21 -18.82
N LEU A 47 2.74 -12.99 -18.58
CA LEU A 47 2.44 -14.23 -19.30
C LEU A 47 2.16 -13.95 -20.78
N TRP A 48 1.35 -12.94 -21.08
CA TRP A 48 1.04 -12.50 -22.44
C TRP A 48 2.30 -12.05 -23.19
N LEU A 49 3.20 -11.35 -22.48
CA LEU A 49 4.45 -10.82 -23.01
C LEU A 49 5.56 -11.86 -23.17
N GLY A 50 5.50 -12.97 -22.43
CA GLY A 50 6.52 -14.04 -22.45
C GLY A 50 6.15 -15.29 -23.24
N GLY A 51 4.86 -15.53 -23.50
CA GLY A 51 4.39 -16.77 -24.14
C GLY A 51 4.70 -16.92 -25.63
N GLY A 52 5.13 -15.85 -26.32
CA GLY A 52 5.13 -15.82 -27.78
C GLY A 52 6.38 -16.33 -28.52
N LYS A 53 7.58 -16.42 -27.89
CA LYS A 53 8.81 -16.65 -28.69
C LYS A 53 10.08 -17.13 -27.99
N GLY A 54 10.06 -17.49 -26.70
CA GLY A 54 11.27 -17.96 -26.00
C GLY A 54 12.34 -16.87 -25.74
N ASP A 55 11.95 -15.60 -25.83
CA ASP A 55 12.82 -14.47 -25.47
C ASP A 55 12.85 -14.28 -23.94
N ASN A 56 13.68 -15.10 -23.29
CA ASN A 56 13.87 -15.07 -21.83
C ASN A 56 14.46 -13.73 -21.37
N ALA A 57 15.18 -13.01 -22.23
CA ALA A 57 15.74 -11.69 -21.89
C ALA A 57 14.64 -10.62 -21.81
N GLY A 58 13.70 -10.64 -22.77
CA GLY A 58 12.51 -9.81 -22.75
C GLY A 58 11.61 -10.08 -21.54
N VAL A 59 11.47 -11.35 -21.13
CA VAL A 59 10.72 -11.73 -19.93
C VAL A 59 11.41 -11.25 -18.65
N MET A 60 12.73 -11.47 -18.51
CA MET A 60 13.44 -11.09 -17.29
C MET A 60 13.48 -9.60 -17.04
N ARG A 61 13.51 -8.77 -18.09
CA ARG A 61 13.42 -7.31 -17.94
C ARG A 61 12.09 -6.89 -17.31
N ARG A 62 11.02 -7.62 -17.57
CA ARG A 62 9.67 -7.32 -17.08
C ARG A 62 9.47 -7.90 -15.68
N VAL A 63 9.89 -9.15 -15.47
CA VAL A 63 9.89 -9.80 -14.13
C VAL A 63 10.70 -9.00 -13.12
N GLY A 64 11.87 -8.48 -13.50
CA GLY A 64 12.68 -7.61 -12.64
C GLY A 64 11.92 -6.36 -12.19
N GLY A 65 11.17 -5.71 -13.10
CA GLY A 65 10.34 -4.55 -12.76
C GLY A 65 9.22 -4.88 -11.76
N VAL A 66 8.60 -6.05 -11.89
CA VAL A 66 7.53 -6.50 -10.97
C VAL A 66 8.07 -6.80 -9.58
N ILE A 67 9.24 -7.44 -9.47
CA ILE A 67 9.90 -7.69 -8.19
C ILE A 67 10.24 -6.37 -7.49
N VAL A 68 10.75 -5.38 -8.22
CA VAL A 68 11.06 -4.05 -7.65
C VAL A 68 9.79 -3.34 -7.17
N ALA A 69 8.71 -3.35 -7.97
CA ALA A 69 7.43 -2.76 -7.57
C ALA A 69 6.86 -3.43 -6.30
N LEU A 70 6.92 -4.76 -6.22
CA LEU A 70 6.51 -5.53 -5.04
C LEU A 70 7.33 -5.19 -3.80
N ALA A 71 8.65 -5.04 -3.94
CA ALA A 71 9.52 -4.65 -2.85
C ALA A 71 9.15 -3.25 -2.31
N ILE A 72 8.91 -2.28 -3.19
CA ILE A 72 8.51 -0.91 -2.79
C ILE A 72 7.17 -0.93 -2.05
N ILE A 73 6.19 -1.69 -2.55
CA ILE A 73 4.88 -1.82 -1.90
C ILE A 73 5.04 -2.46 -0.51
N GLY A 74 5.83 -3.54 -0.38
CA GLY A 74 6.08 -4.19 0.91
C GLY A 74 6.74 -3.25 1.93
N LEU A 75 7.67 -2.41 1.49
CA LEU A 75 8.30 -1.38 2.33
C LEU A 75 7.31 -0.30 2.79
N ALA A 76 6.40 0.12 1.90
CA ALA A 76 5.39 1.11 2.21
C ALA A 76 4.35 0.58 3.21
N VAL A 77 3.90 -0.67 3.04
CA VAL A 77 2.87 -1.29 3.90
C VAL A 77 3.40 -1.55 5.31
N ASN A 78 4.65 -1.99 5.44
CA ASN A 78 5.23 -2.36 6.74
C ASN A 78 5.91 -1.19 7.46
N GLY A 79 5.96 0.01 6.86
CA GLY A 79 6.69 1.17 7.41
C GLY A 79 8.20 0.95 7.56
N ALA A 80 8.75 -0.14 7.00
CA ALA A 80 10.15 -0.53 7.13
C ALA A 80 11.11 0.45 6.43
N GLY A 81 10.59 1.32 5.56
CA GLY A 81 11.37 2.35 4.85
C GLY A 81 12.13 3.29 5.78
N VAL A 82 11.59 3.61 6.96
CA VAL A 82 12.28 4.48 7.94
C VAL A 82 13.51 3.79 8.51
N ASN A 83 13.39 2.53 8.93
CA ASN A 83 14.52 1.77 9.48
C ASN A 83 15.64 1.57 8.46
N ILE A 84 15.27 1.26 7.21
CA ILE A 84 16.23 1.11 6.11
C ILE A 84 16.88 2.44 5.75
N GLY A 85 16.10 3.53 5.70
CA GLY A 85 16.61 4.88 5.43
C GLY A 85 17.59 5.35 6.50
N THR A 86 17.28 5.12 7.77
CA THR A 86 18.18 5.43 8.89
C THR A 86 19.46 4.60 8.84
N PHE A 87 19.37 3.30 8.52
CA PHE A 87 20.54 2.45 8.33
C PHE A 87 21.45 2.97 7.20
N ILE A 88 20.89 3.25 6.01
CA ILE A 88 21.65 3.75 4.86
C ILE A 88 22.25 5.13 5.16
N ALA A 89 21.49 6.04 5.78
CA ALA A 89 21.99 7.34 6.20
C ALA A 89 23.17 7.20 7.17
N GLY A 90 23.13 6.21 8.07
CA GLY A 90 24.22 5.84 8.98
C GLY A 90 25.53 5.48 8.27
N LEU A 91 25.47 4.91 7.07
CA LEU A 91 26.67 4.54 6.29
C LEU A 91 27.44 5.75 5.76
N PHE A 92 26.77 6.90 5.58
CA PHE A 92 27.37 8.13 5.04
C PHE A 92 27.52 9.24 6.09
N SER A 93 26.81 9.16 7.21
CA SER A 93 26.92 10.12 8.31
C SER A 93 28.09 9.82 9.27
N THR A 94 28.79 8.69 9.10
CA THR A 94 30.00 8.32 9.85
C THR A 94 31.32 8.81 9.24
N SER A 95 31.31 9.71 8.23
CA SER A 95 32.54 10.24 7.59
C SER A 95 32.80 11.73 7.85
N GLY A 96 32.13 12.35 8.83
CA GLY A 96 32.25 13.78 9.16
C GLY A 96 32.80 14.07 10.56
N GLY A 97 33.80 13.30 11.02
CA GLY A 97 34.61 13.59 12.21
C GLY A 97 35.92 14.25 11.84
#